data_AF-A0AAE0E9G0-F1
#
_entry.id   AF-A0AAE0E9G0-F1
#
_cell.length_a   1.000
_cell.length_b   1.000
_cell.length_c   1.000
_cell.angle_alpha   90.00
_cell.angle_beta   90.00
_cell.angle_gamma   90.00
#
_symmetry.space_group_name_H-M   'P 1'
#
loop_
_entity.id
_entity.type
_entity.pdbx_description
1 polymer ?
#
loop_
_entity_poly.entity_id
_entity_poly.type
_entity_poly.pdbx_seq_one_letter_code
_entity_poly.pdbx_strand_id
1 'polypeptide(L)'
;DIVGEDVISVVQEFFRSGLLLKEVNAIILALVHKVPNPSKMKDFRSISCCNTLYKIIAKIIANRIKPCLPDIISPSQSGFCDW
;
A
#
# COMPACT_ATOMS: atom_id res chain seq x y z
N ASP A 1 10.95 16.33 13.61
CA ASP A 1 10.23 16.54 14.88
C ASP A 1 8.91 17.29 14.82
N ILE A 2 8.44 17.81 13.67
CA ILE A 2 7.18 18.59 13.68
C ILE A 2 5.92 17.70 13.61
N VAL A 3 5.94 16.58 12.86
CA VAL A 3 4.75 15.73 12.61
C VAL A 3 4.93 14.26 13.03
N GLY A 4 6.06 13.93 13.66
CA GLY A 4 6.41 12.54 13.98
C GLY A 4 5.43 11.89 14.97
N GLU A 5 5.11 12.61 16.04
CA GLU A 5 4.17 12.14 17.08
C GLU A 5 2.77 11.92 16.51
N ASP A 6 2.29 12.82 15.65
CA ASP A 6 0.97 12.69 15.01
C ASP A 6 0.89 11.45 14.12
N VAL A 7 1.95 11.20 13.34
CA VAL A 7 2.04 10.00 12.49
C VAL A 7 1.99 8.73 13.34
N ILE A 8 2.75 8.69 14.45
CA ILE A 8 2.77 7.53 15.36
C ILE A 8 1.39 7.34 15.99
N SER A 9 0.78 8.42 16.49
CA SER A 9 -0.53 8.42 17.13
C SER A 9 -1.62 7.86 16.20
N VAL A 10 -1.70 8.35 14.96
CA VAL A 10 -2.70 7.89 13.97
C VAL A 10 -2.49 6.41 13.61
N VAL A 11 -1.25 5.98 13.42
CA VAL A 11 -0.95 4.57 13.11
C VAL A 11 -1.32 3.66 14.28
N GLN A 12 -1.01 4.07 15.52
CA GLN A 12 -1.39 3.31 16.71
C GLN A 12 -2.91 3.24 16.88
N GLU A 13 -3.61 4.34 16.65
CA GLU A 13 -5.07 4.39 16.78
C GLU A 13 -5.76 3.48 15.75
N PHE A 14 -5.25 3.40 14.52
CA PHE A 14 -5.73 2.42 13.54
C PHE A 14 -5.64 0.98 14.07
N PHE A 15 -4.50 0.59 14.67
CA PHE A 15 -4.35 -0.75 15.21
C PHE A 15 -5.12 -0.99 16.52
N ARG A 16 -5.52 0.07 17.23
CA ARG A 16 -6.33 0.00 18.45
C ARG A 16 -7.82 -0.11 18.15
N SER A 17 -8.31 0.71 17.22
CA SER A 17 -9.73 0.81 16.86
C SER A 17 -10.13 -0.08 15.68
N GLY A 18 -9.19 -0.45 14.81
CA GLY A 18 -9.45 -1.11 13.53
C GLY A 18 -10.06 -0.18 12.47
N LEU A 19 -10.19 1.12 12.76
CA LEU A 19 -10.84 2.10 11.88
C LEU A 19 -9.80 2.92 11.12
N LEU A 20 -10.00 3.04 9.80
CA LEU A 20 -9.18 3.87 8.93
C LEU A 20 -9.93 5.15 8.57
N LEU A 21 -9.29 6.30 8.79
CA LEU A 21 -9.83 7.59 8.36
C LEU A 21 -10.02 7.61 6.84
N LYS A 22 -11.16 8.14 6.38
CA LYS A 22 -11.54 8.12 4.96
C LYS A 22 -10.53 8.86 4.09
N GLU A 23 -9.98 9.95 4.61
CA GLU A 23 -8.97 10.79 3.99
C GLU A 23 -7.66 10.05 3.78
N VAL A 24 -7.30 9.14 4.70
CA VAL A 24 -6.10 8.30 4.58
C VAL A 24 -6.29 7.25 3.48
N ASN A 25 -7.52 6.78 3.26
CA ASN A 25 -7.87 5.83 2.21
C ASN A 25 -8.06 6.47 0.82
N ALA A 26 -7.84 7.78 0.68
CA ALA A 26 -7.91 8.45 -0.62
C ALA A 26 -6.76 8.02 -1.53
N ILE A 27 -7.07 7.77 -2.81
CA ILE A 27 -6.11 7.37 -3.84
C ILE A 27 -6.21 8.35 -5.01
N ILE A 28 -5.05 8.89 -5.43
CA ILE A 28 -4.91 9.65 -6.66
C ILE A 28 -4.41 8.69 -7.74
N LEU A 29 -5.14 8.57 -8.85
CA LEU A 29 -4.70 7.78 -10.00
C LEU A 29 -3.91 8.68 -10.96
N ALA A 30 -2.60 8.43 -11.05
CA ALA A 30 -1.73 9.07 -12.02
C ALA A 30 -1.57 8.17 -13.26
N LEU A 31 -1.73 8.72 -14.46
CA LEU A 31 -1.54 8.00 -15.72
C LEU A 31 -0.18 8.33 -16.31
N VAL A 32 0.70 7.34 -16.39
CA VAL A 32 2.04 7.47 -16.97
C VAL A 32 2.07 6.82 -18.34
N HIS A 33 2.61 7.51 -19.35
CA HIS A 33 2.72 6.98 -20.71
C HIS A 33 3.62 5.74 -20.74
N LYS A 34 3.17 4.65 -21.39
CA LYS A 34 4.01 3.48 -21.68
C LYS A 34 4.74 3.60 -23.01
N VAL A 35 4.19 4.38 -23.93
CA VAL A 35 4.69 4.56 -25.31
C VAL A 35 4.68 6.03 -25.71
N PRO A 36 5.49 6.45 -26.68
CA PRO A 36 5.38 7.77 -27.31
C PRO A 36 4.00 7.94 -27.96
N ASN A 37 3.38 9.12 -27.81
CA ASN A 37 2.07 9.47 -28.39
C ASN A 37 0.95 8.45 -28.06
N PRO A 38 0.59 8.29 -26.78
CA PRO A 38 -0.46 7.35 -26.39
C PRO A 38 -1.82 7.79 -26.95
N SER A 39 -2.61 6.83 -27.43
CA SER A 39 -3.91 7.09 -28.07
C SER A 39 -5.05 6.26 -27.48
N LYS A 40 -4.73 5.19 -26.73
CA LYS A 40 -5.70 4.28 -26.11
C LYS A 40 -5.39 4.15 -24.61
N MET A 41 -6.40 3.87 -23.80
CA MET A 41 -6.23 3.68 -22.34
C MET A 41 -5.15 2.64 -21.97
N LYS A 42 -5.00 1.58 -22.77
CA LYS A 42 -3.97 0.55 -22.55
C LYS A 42 -2.53 1.06 -22.68
N ASP A 43 -2.34 2.18 -23.38
CA ASP A 43 -1.04 2.84 -23.60
C ASP A 43 -0.56 3.59 -22.36
N PHE A 44 -1.42 3.71 -21.33
CA PHE A 44 -1.08 4.28 -20.04
C PHE A 44 -0.85 3.17 -19.00
N ARG A 45 0.07 3.43 -18.07
CA ARG A 45 0.24 2.71 -16.82
C ARG A 45 -0.40 3.57 -15.73
N SER A 46 -1.43 3.04 -15.08
CA SER A 46 -1.99 3.66 -13.88
C SER A 46 -1.05 3.44 -12.70
N ILE A 47 -0.74 4.51 -11.98
CA ILE A 47 -0.05 4.50 -10.69
C ILE A 47 -1.02 5.00 -9.63
N SER A 48 -1.27 4.19 -8.62
CA SER A 48 -2.06 4.58 -7.46
C SER A 48 -1.18 5.30 -6.45
N CYS A 49 -1.32 6.61 -6.38
CA CYS A 49 -0.68 7.44 -5.36
C CYS A 49 -1.57 7.47 -4.12
N CYS A 50 -1.22 6.65 -3.12
CA CYS A 50 -1.91 6.60 -1.83
C CYS A 50 -1.18 7.42 -0.75
N ASN A 51 -1.90 7.72 0.33
CA ASN A 51 -1.38 8.43 1.49
C ASN A 51 -0.21 7.68 2.16
N THR A 52 0.81 8.40 2.63
CA THR A 52 1.95 7.82 3.36
C THR A 52 1.51 7.06 4.62
N LEU A 53 0.51 7.57 5.37
CA LEU A 53 -0.05 6.88 6.54
C LEU A 53 -0.64 5.52 6.15
N TYR A 54 -1.37 5.47 5.02
CA TYR A 54 -1.88 4.21 4.47
C TYR A 54 -0.74 3.23 4.16
N LYS A 55 0.34 3.71 3.51
CA LYS A 55 1.50 2.87 3.18
C LYS A 55 2.19 2.32 4.43
N ILE A 56 2.33 3.12 5.49
CA ILE A 56 2.92 2.69 6.76
C ILE A 56 2.07 1.58 7.37
N ILE A 57 0.76 1.79 7.49
CA ILE A 57 -0.18 0.78 8.02
C ILE A 57 -0.11 -0.51 7.21
N ALA A 58 -0.21 -0.42 5.89
CA ALA A 58 -0.14 -1.57 4.98
C ALA A 58 1.19 -2.34 5.12
N LYS A 59 2.32 -1.62 5.26
CA LYS A 59 3.63 -2.26 5.46
C LYS A 59 3.72 -2.98 6.79
N ILE A 60 3.19 -2.42 7.87
CA ILE A 60 3.15 -3.07 9.18
C ILE A 60 2.31 -4.36 9.10
N ILE A 61 1.13 -4.31 8.48
CA ILE A 61 0.28 -5.50 8.28
C ILE A 61 1.02 -6.56 7.46
N ALA A 62 1.62 -6.18 6.33
CA ALA A 62 2.38 -7.10 5.48
C ALA A 62 3.52 -7.76 6.26
N ASN A 63 4.26 -7.00 7.06
CA ASN A 63 5.34 -7.53 7.90
C ASN A 63 4.81 -8.50 8.99
N ARG A 64 3.60 -8.28 9.52
CA ARG A 64 2.96 -9.19 10.48
C ARG A 64 2.47 -10.49 9.84
N ILE A 65 2.04 -10.42 8.57
CA ILE A 65 1.57 -11.60 7.81
C ILE A 65 2.75 -12.42 7.27
N LYS A 66 3.87 -11.77 6.91
CA LYS A 66 5.03 -12.41 6.28
C LYS A 66 5.48 -13.73 6.93
N PRO A 67 5.60 -13.85 8.27
CA PRO A 67 6.00 -15.10 8.91
C PRO A 67 5.02 -16.26 8.70
N CYS A 68 3.74 -15.98 8.46
CA CYS A 68 2.70 -16.98 8.24
C CYS A 68 2.54 -17.38 6.76
N LEU A 69 3.15 -16.63 5.84
CA LEU A 69 3.02 -16.88 4.41
C LEU A 69 3.46 -18.30 3.99
N PRO A 70 4.59 -18.87 4.47
CA PRO A 70 5.05 -20.20 4.05
C PRO A 70 4.02 -21.32 4.28
N ASP A 71 3.17 -21.18 5.31
CA ASP A 71 2.18 -22.19 5.66
C ASP A 71 0.86 -22.05 4.87
N ILE A 72 0.62 -20.89 4.24
CA ILE A 72 -0.66 -20.54 3.63
C ILE A 72 -0.58 -20.56 2.09
N ILE A 73 0.60 -20.33 1.52
CA ILE A 73 0.78 -20.20 0.06
C ILE A 73 1.21 -21.51 -0.58
N SER A 74 0.73 -21.75 -1.80
CA SER A 74 1.16 -22.89 -2.59
C SER A 74 2.61 -22.70 -3.07
N PRO A 75 3.41 -23.79 -3.20
CA PRO A 75 4.75 -23.74 -3.78
C PRO A 75 4.80 -23.08 -5.18
N SER A 76 3.69 -23.11 -5.94
CA SER A 76 3.59 -22.45 -7.24
C SER A 76 3.48 -20.92 -7.17
N GLN A 77 3.36 -20.33 -5.97
CA GLN A 77 3.21 -18.90 -5.73
C GLN A 77 4.49 -18.26 -5.14
N SER A 78 5.64 -18.90 -5.33
CA SER A 78 6.93 -18.54 -4.72
C SER A 78 7.39 -17.10 -4.97
N GLY A 79 6.96 -16.45 -6.05
CA GLY A 79 7.32 -15.06 -6.37
C GLY A 79 6.85 -14.02 -5.34
N PHE A 80 5.99 -14.39 -4.39
CA PHE A 80 5.51 -13.52 -3.31
C PHE A 80 6.17 -13.77 -1.94
N CYS A 81 6.98 -14.84 -1.81
CA CYS A 81 7.60 -15.22 -0.53
C CYS A 81 8.83 -14.36 -0.17
N ASP A 82 9.53 -13.86 -1.18
CA ASP A 82 10.89 -13.33 -1.05
C ASP A 82 10.97 -11.79 -0.82
N TRP A 83 9.87 -11.13 -0.45
CA TRP A 83 9.78 -9.67 -0.26
C TRP A 83 10.04 -9.20 1.18
#